data_AF-A0A388NNS5-F1
#
_entry.id   AF-A0A388NNS5-F1
#
_cell.length_a   1.000
_cell.length_b   1.000
_cell.length_c   1.000
_cell.angle_alpha   90.00
_cell.angle_beta   90.00
_cell.angle_gamma   90.00
#
_symmetry.space_group_name_H-M   'P 1'
#
loop_
_entity.id
_entity.type
_entity.pdbx_description
1 polymer ?
#
loop_
_entity_poly.entity_id
_entity_poly.type
_entity_poly.pdbx_seq_one_letter_code
_entity_poly.pdbx_strand_id
1 'polypeptide(L)' 'MSPKREINSLPAQIDLPAMEKGILDFWSKNQIFEKSVENRNGAKRWSFYEGPPTANGKPGTHHIEARVLRIYFHAFKQ' A
#
# COMPACT_ATOMS: atom_id res chain seq x y z
N MET A 1 25.03 22.76 -10.12
CA MET A 1 23.85 22.86 -11.01
C MET A 1 22.98 21.65 -10.73
N SER A 2 21.84 21.82 -10.05
CA SER A 2 20.97 20.69 -9.66
C SER A 2 20.25 20.12 -10.88
N PRO A 3 20.02 18.79 -10.96
CA PRO A 3 19.35 18.19 -12.10
C PRO A 3 17.90 18.69 -12.16
N LYS A 4 17.52 19.20 -13.33
CA LYS A 4 16.15 19.64 -13.62
C LYS A 4 15.27 18.39 -13.62
N ARG A 5 14.35 18.26 -12.66
CA ARG A 5 13.36 17.17 -12.66
C ARG A 5 12.47 17.36 -13.88
N GLU A 6 12.62 16.48 -14.86
CA GLU A 6 11.65 16.34 -15.95
C GLU A 6 10.38 15.73 -15.37
N ILE A 7 9.31 16.52 -15.33
CA ILE A 7 7.99 16.02 -14.97
C ILE A 7 7.36 15.50 -16.25
N ASN A 8 7.28 14.19 -16.39
CA ASN A 8 6.60 13.55 -17.50
C ASN A 8 5.10 13.91 -17.46
N SER A 9 4.58 14.38 -18.60
CA SER A 9 3.15 14.65 -18.75
C SER A 9 2.38 13.32 -18.71
N LEU A 10 1.39 13.23 -17.82
CA LEU A 10 0.51 12.06 -17.74
C LEU A 10 -0.60 12.17 -18.79
N PRO A 11 -1.00 11.05 -19.43
CA PRO A 11 -2.11 11.07 -20.36
C PRO A 11 -3.42 11.44 -19.65
N ALA A 12 -4.32 12.15 -20.35
CA ALA A 12 -5.60 12.59 -19.81
C ALA A 12 -6.52 11.43 -19.39
N GLN A 13 -6.31 10.25 -19.96
CA GLN A 13 -7.02 9.03 -19.63
C GLN A 13 -6.02 7.95 -19.22
N ILE A 14 -6.14 7.48 -17.98
CA ILE A 14 -5.28 6.47 -17.38
C ILE A 14 -6.11 5.20 -17.18
N ASP A 15 -5.60 4.07 -17.65
CA ASP A 15 -6.13 2.75 -17.29
C ASP A 15 -5.67 2.40 -15.87
N LEU A 16 -6.52 2.70 -14.88
CA LEU A 16 -6.22 2.46 -13.48
C LEU A 16 -6.01 0.97 -13.17
N PRO A 17 -6.87 0.03 -13.62
CA PRO A 17 -6.62 -1.40 -13.41
C PRO A 17 -5.27 -1.90 -13.95
N ALA A 18 -4.87 -1.47 -15.15
CA ALA A 18 -3.59 -1.88 -15.72
C ALA A 18 -2.41 -1.28 -14.95
N MET A 19 -2.52 -0.01 -14.56
CA MET A 19 -1.52 0.66 -13.75
C MET A 19 -1.36 0.02 -12.36
N GLU A 20 -2.46 -0.28 -11.69
CA GLU A 20 -2.46 -0.94 -10.37
C GLU A 20 -1.77 -2.30 -10.42
N LYS A 21 -2.05 -3.12 -11.44
CA LYS A 21 -1.35 -4.39 -11.65
C LYS A 21 0.17 -4.19 -11.82
N GLY A 22 0.57 -3.19 -12.61
CA GLY A 22 1.99 -2.86 -12.78
C GLY A 22 2.68 -2.43 -11.48
N ILE A 23 1.98 -1.66 -10.64
CA ILE A 23 2.48 -1.25 -9.32
C ILE A 23 2.60 -2.46 -8.38
N LEU A 24 1.60 -3.35 -8.35
CA LEU A 24 1.63 -4.57 -7.55
C LEU A 24 2.79 -5.50 -7.95
N ASP A 25 3.00 -5.69 -9.25
CA ASP A 25 4.12 -6.45 -9.79
C ASP A 25 5.46 -5.83 -9.40
N PHE A 26 5.57 -4.50 -9.48
CA PHE A 26 6.75 -3.77 -9.06
C PHE A 26 7.03 -3.96 -7.56
N TRP A 27 6.02 -3.85 -6.70
CA TRP A 27 6.18 -4.06 -5.25
C TRP A 27 6.59 -5.50 -4.91
N SER A 28 5.98 -6.47 -5.58
CA SER A 28 6.31 -7.89 -5.39
C SER A 28 7.75 -8.19 -5.82
N LYS A 29 8.14 -7.76 -7.03
CA LYS A 29 9.51 -7.98 -7.55
C LYS A 29 10.59 -7.35 -6.69
N ASN A 30 10.29 -6.20 -6.07
CA ASN A 30 11.26 -5.46 -5.28
C ASN A 30 11.19 -5.77 -3.78
N GLN A 31 10.31 -6.68 -3.34
CA GLN A 31 10.10 -7.03 -1.93
C GLN A 31 9.92 -5.79 -1.05
N ILE A 32 9.11 -4.84 -1.54
CA ILE A 32 8.96 -3.53 -0.89
C ILE A 32 8.31 -3.66 0.49
N PHE A 33 7.39 -4.62 0.65
CA PHE A 33 6.74 -4.87 1.92
C PHE A 33 7.75 -5.32 2.99
N GLU A 34 8.57 -6.32 2.67
CA GLU A 34 9.59 -6.87 3.57
C GLU A 34 10.60 -5.78 3.95
N LYS A 35 11.09 -5.04 2.95
CA LYS A 35 12.00 -3.89 3.17
C LYS A 35 11.39 -2.83 4.07
N SER A 36 10.08 -2.56 3.95
CA SER A 36 9.41 -1.57 4.80
C SER A 36 9.35 -2.01 6.28
N VAL A 37 9.22 -3.32 6.53
CA VAL A 37 9.25 -3.89 7.87
C VAL A 37 10.68 -3.89 8.43
N GLU A 38 11.66 -4.30 7.61
CA GLU A 38 13.08 -4.34 7.99
C GLU A 38 13.66 -2.96 8.29
N ASN A 39 13.28 -1.93 7.53
CA ASN A 39 13.72 -0.55 7.77
C ASN A 39 13.36 -0.02 9.16
N ARG A 40 12.45 -0.68 9.88
CA ARG A 40 12.02 -0.31 11.23
C ARG A 40 12.64 -1.17 12.33
N ASN A 41 13.64 -1.99 12.02
CA ASN A 41 14.30 -2.85 13.01
C ASN A 41 14.91 -2.01 14.14
N GLY A 42 14.44 -2.22 15.38
CA GLY A 42 14.81 -1.44 16.56
C GLY A 42 13.84 -0.32 16.97
N ALA A 43 12.81 0.00 16.17
CA ALA A 43 11.77 0.95 16.56
C ALA A 43 10.74 0.32 17.52
N LYS A 44 10.00 1.17 18.25
CA LYS A 44 8.96 0.73 19.19
C LYS A 44 7.93 -0.16 18.46
N ARG A 45 7.79 -1.41 18.92
CA ARG A 45 6.87 -2.39 18.33
C ARG A 45 5.44 -1.83 18.38
N TRP A 46 4.83 -1.71 17.20
CA TRP A 46 3.43 -1.37 17.03
C TRP A 46 2.70 -2.65 16.60
N SER A 47 1.92 -3.23 17.50
CA SER A 47 1.13 -4.43 17.23
C SER A 47 -0.33 -4.02 17.10
N PHE A 48 -0.90 -4.19 15.92
CA PHE A 48 -2.33 -4.01 15.69
C PHE A 48 -2.96 -5.39 15.53
N TYR A 49 -3.86 -5.75 16.45
CA TYR A 49 -4.58 -7.01 16.41
C TYR A 49 -5.94 -6.80 15.74
N GLU A 50 -6.14 -7.49 14.63
CA GLU A 50 -7.47 -7.64 14.02
C GLU A 50 -8.17 -8.84 14.64
N GLY A 51 -9.46 -8.69 14.97
CA GLY A 51 -10.30 -9.83 15.32
C GLY A 51 -10.35 -10.81 14.14
N PRO A 52 -10.47 -12.13 14.39
CA PRO A 52 -10.50 -13.11 13.32
C PRO A 52 -11.62 -12.77 12.33
N PRO A 53 -11.34 -12.55 11.04
CA PRO A 53 -12.39 -12.36 10.07
C PRO A 53 -13.17 -13.66 10.01
N THR A 54 -14.38 -13.70 10.59
CA THR A 54 -15.30 -14.80 10.36
C THR A 54 -15.57 -14.83 8.85
N ALA A 55 -15.08 -15.88 8.19
CA ALA A 55 -15.10 -16.05 6.74
C ALA A 55 -16.51 -16.36 6.19
N ASN A 56 -17.51 -15.60 6.62
CA ASN A 56 -18.91 -15.74 6.23
C ASN A 56 -19.35 -14.52 5.42
N GLY A 57 -18.90 -14.44 4.16
CA GLY A 57 -19.47 -13.51 3.19
C GLY A 57 -18.46 -12.88 2.24
N LYS A 58 -18.86 -12.69 0.98
CA LYS A 58 -18.12 -11.87 0.02
C LYS A 58 -17.99 -10.46 0.59
N PRO A 59 -16.80 -9.83 0.60
CA PRO A 59 -16.63 -8.51 1.16
C PRO A 59 -17.51 -7.50 0.41
N GLY A 60 -18.49 -6.91 1.11
CA GLY A 60 -19.24 -5.75 0.65
C GLY A 60 -18.44 -4.44 0.74
N THR A 61 -18.96 -3.34 0.19
CA THR A 61 -18.29 -2.03 0.09
C THR A 61 -17.78 -1.50 1.44
N HIS A 62 -18.48 -1.77 2.54
CA HIS A 62 -18.07 -1.39 3.90
C HIS A 62 -16.76 -2.05 4.37
N HIS A 63 -16.35 -3.17 3.77
CA HIS A 63 -15.02 -3.76 4.04
C HIS A 63 -13.88 -2.97 3.39
N ILE A 64 -14.14 -2.22 2.32
CA ILE A 64 -13.15 -1.44 1.59
C ILE A 64 -12.76 -0.21 2.43
N GLU A 65 -13.74 0.53 2.95
CA GLU A 65 -13.50 1.73 3.76
C GLU A 65 -12.66 1.42 5.00
N ALA A 66 -13.05 0.38 5.75
CA ALA A 66 -12.28 -0.08 6.91
C ALA A 66 -10.86 -0.54 6.51
N ARG A 67 -10.69 -1.18 5.35
CA ARG A 67 -9.37 -1.62 4.86
C ARG A 67 -8.48 -0.45 4.44
N VAL A 68 -9.04 0.57 3.77
CA VAL A 68 -8.29 1.78 3.38
C VAL A 68 -7.79 2.55 4.59
N LEU A 69 -8.66 2.79 5.58
CA LEU A 69 -8.27 3.46 6.82
C LEU A 69 -7.16 2.68 7.56
N ARG A 70 -7.26 1.35 7.60
CA ARG A 70 -6.25 0.49 8.21
C ARG A 70 -4.91 0.56 7.49
N ILE A 71 -4.89 0.54 6.16
CA ILE A 71 -3.66 0.69 5.36
C ILE A 71 -3.03 2.05 5.63
N TYR A 72 -3.82 3.12 5.68
CA TYR A 72 -3.33 4.46 5.99
C TYR A 72 -2.65 4.51 7.38
N PHE A 73 -3.28 3.97 8.42
CA PHE A 73 -2.64 3.93 9.73
C PHE A 73 -1.32 3.12 9.73
N HIS A 74 -1.29 1.98 9.04
CA HIS A 74 -0.06 1.20 8.91
C HIS A 74 1.01 1.93 8.08
N ALA A 75 0.66 2.75 7.09
CA ALA A 75 1.63 3.51 6.31
C ALA A 75 2.27 4.67 7.12
N PHE A 76 1.52 5.28 8.05
CA PHE A 76 1.96 6.51 8.74
C PHE A 76 2.31 6.34 10.24
N LYS A 77 1.90 5.24 10.87
CA LYS A 77 2.21 4.94 12.27
C LYS A 77 3.15 3.75 12.46
N GLN A 78 3.44 2.99 11.40
CA GLN A 78 4.67 2.18 11.30
C GLN A 78 5.89 3.06 11.04
#